data_AF-A0A359M3L5-F1
#
_entry.id   AF-A0A359M3L5-F1
#
_cell.length_a   1.000
_cell.length_b   1.000
_cell.length_c   1.000
_cell.angle_alpha   90.00
_cell.angle_beta   90.00
_cell.angle_gamma   90.00
#
_symmetry.space_group_name_H-M   'P 1'
#
loop_
_entity.id
_entity.type
_entity.pdbx_description
1 polymer ?
#
loop_
_entity_poly.entity_id
_entity_poly.type
_entity_poly.pdbx_seq_one_letter_code
_entity_poly.pdbx_strand_id
1 'polypeptide(L)'
;MAPRTALLATGLAAYAVSFALPAVKLQDMPPLRGWVCAAHVYTVGASAARDGEWLGPLLLACGLINPAMLLYLLFRFTGRARPRRVTALVLAGLLPVVPVTFAVGDIRPILGCGLWIAGMLLTVCGDFRRT
;
A
#
# COMPACT_ATOMS: atom_id res chain seq x y z
N MET A 1 25.37 -4.85 12.07
CA MET A 1 24.26 -5.57 11.39
C MET A 1 22.85 -5.17 11.90
N ALA A 2 22.68 -4.60 13.09
CA ALA A 2 21.38 -4.37 13.74
C ALA A 2 20.35 -3.41 13.09
N PRO A 3 20.70 -2.26 12.48
CA PRO A 3 19.70 -1.22 12.17
C PRO A 3 18.78 -1.59 10.99
N ARG A 4 19.26 -2.39 10.03
CA ARG A 4 18.46 -2.79 8.85
C ARG A 4 17.40 -3.84 9.18
N THR A 5 17.72 -4.75 10.10
CA THR A 5 16.78 -5.78 10.54
C THR A 5 15.68 -5.18 11.41
N ALA A 6 16.04 -4.23 12.29
CA ALA A 6 15.07 -3.49 13.09
C ALA A 6 14.08 -2.70 12.22
N LEU A 7 14.57 -1.95 11.21
CA LEU A 7 13.69 -1.21 10.29
C LEU A 7 12.73 -2.12 9.51
N LEU A 8 13.23 -3.27 9.04
CA LEU A 8 12.39 -4.27 8.37
C LEU A 8 11.32 -4.83 9.31
N ALA A 9 11.71 -5.22 10.52
CA ALA A 9 10.78 -5.78 11.50
C ALA A 9 9.70 -4.77 11.91
N THR A 10 10.10 -3.54 12.22
CA THR A 10 9.18 -2.43 12.55
C THR A 10 8.26 -2.12 11.37
N GLY A 11 8.80 -2.06 10.15
CA GLY A 11 8.02 -1.81 8.94
C GLY A 11 6.97 -2.90 8.68
N LEU A 12 7.34 -4.17 8.82
CA LEU A 12 6.44 -5.31 8.70
C LEU A 12 5.36 -5.33 9.78
N ALA A 13 5.73 -5.04 11.03
CA ALA A 13 4.79 -4.98 12.14
C ALA A 13 3.77 -3.85 11.94
N ALA A 14 4.25 -2.65 11.58
CA ALA A 14 3.38 -1.51 11.25
C ALA A 14 2.44 -1.83 10.08
N TYR A 15 2.98 -2.42 9.00
CA TYR A 15 2.19 -2.87 7.85
C TYR A 15 1.11 -3.87 8.27
N ALA A 16 1.45 -4.91 9.05
CA ALA A 16 0.48 -5.91 9.50
C ALA A 16 -0.61 -5.33 10.43
N VAL A 17 -0.21 -4.54 11.43
CA VAL A 17 -1.16 -3.92 12.38
C VAL A 17 -2.11 -2.95 11.68
N SER A 18 -1.64 -2.26 10.64
CA SER A 18 -2.46 -1.31 9.88
C SER A 18 -3.75 -1.92 9.31
N PHE A 19 -3.77 -3.22 9.00
CA PHE A 19 -4.95 -3.91 8.48
C PHE A 19 -6.07 -4.06 9.52
N ALA A 20 -5.73 -4.10 10.80
CA ALA A 20 -6.70 -4.19 11.89
C ALA A 20 -7.28 -2.82 12.29
N LEU A 21 -6.58 -1.73 11.96
CA LEU A 21 -6.95 -0.38 12.35
C LEU A 21 -7.95 0.26 11.36
N PRO A 22 -8.74 1.26 11.81
CA PRO A 22 -9.48 2.13 10.90
C PRO A 22 -8.52 2.84 9.95
N ALA A 23 -8.69 2.63 8.65
CA ALA A 23 -7.78 3.12 7.62
C ALA A 23 -8.31 4.37 6.92
N VAL A 24 -9.58 4.37 6.52
CA VAL A 24 -10.20 5.47 5.78
C VAL A 24 -11.64 5.70 6.23
N LYS A 25 -12.12 6.93 6.06
CA LYS A 25 -13.53 7.30 6.22
C LYS A 25 -14.06 7.88 4.92
N LEU A 26 -15.15 7.30 4.43
CA LEU A 26 -16.01 7.88 3.40
C LEU A 26 -17.11 8.66 4.12
N GLN A 27 -17.53 9.82 3.59
CA GLN A 27 -18.31 10.84 4.30
C GLN A 27 -19.41 10.27 5.23
N ASP A 28 -20.38 9.56 4.66
CA ASP A 28 -21.57 9.07 5.36
C ASP A 28 -21.44 7.63 5.87
N MET A 29 -20.23 7.06 5.82
CA MET A 29 -20.00 5.68 6.24
C MET A 29 -19.12 5.59 7.49
N PRO A 30 -19.33 4.55 8.33
CA PRO A 30 -18.39 4.21 9.38
C PRO A 30 -16.97 4.01 8.81
N PRO A 31 -15.92 4.32 9.59
CA PRO A 31 -14.54 4.07 9.17
C PRO A 31 -14.31 2.62 8.75
N LEU A 32 -13.71 2.44 7.57
CA LEU A 32 -13.35 1.13 7.06
C LEU A 32 -12.03 0.67 7.70
N ARG A 33 -12.02 -0.56 8.21
CA ARG A 33 -10.78 -1.22 8.64
C ARG A 33 -9.85 -1.45 7.45
N GLY A 34 -8.54 -1.46 7.67
CA GLY A 34 -7.53 -1.58 6.61
C GLY A 34 -7.73 -2.80 5.69
N TRP A 35 -8.08 -3.96 6.23
CA TRP A 35 -8.36 -5.15 5.40
C TRP A 35 -9.61 -5.01 4.54
N VAL A 36 -10.67 -4.39 5.06
CA VAL A 36 -11.89 -4.11 4.30
C VAL A 36 -11.60 -3.09 3.20
N CYS A 37 -10.89 -2.02 3.55
CA CYS A 37 -10.45 -1.00 2.59
C CYS A 37 -9.65 -1.63 1.46
N ALA A 38 -8.65 -2.47 1.78
CA ALA A 38 -7.79 -3.14 0.80
C ALA A 38 -8.58 -4.04 -0.17
N ALA A 39 -9.53 -4.82 0.34
CA ALA A 39 -10.40 -5.65 -0.49
C ALA A 39 -11.29 -4.77 -1.38
N HIS A 40 -11.91 -3.74 -0.80
CA HIS A 40 -12.85 -2.86 -1.49
C HIS A 40 -12.18 -2.09 -2.64
N VAL A 41 -11.03 -1.46 -2.42
CA VAL A 41 -10.36 -0.67 -3.48
C VAL A 41 -9.90 -1.55 -4.65
N TYR A 42 -9.54 -2.81 -4.38
CA TYR A 42 -9.18 -3.74 -5.45
C TYR A 42 -10.41 -4.16 -6.27
N THR A 43 -11.48 -4.62 -5.61
CA THR A 43 -12.67 -5.14 -6.33
C THR A 43 -13.46 -4.03 -7.00
N VAL A 44 -13.68 -2.90 -6.31
CA VAL A 44 -14.43 -1.77 -6.86
C VAL A 44 -13.60 -1.05 -7.90
N GLY A 45 -12.31 -0.84 -7.66
CA GLY A 45 -11.41 -0.24 -8.65
C GLY A 45 -11.36 -1.05 -9.94
N ALA A 46 -11.30 -2.38 -9.85
CA ALA A 46 -11.32 -3.26 -11.03
C ALA A 46 -12.64 -3.16 -11.82
N SER A 47 -13.79 -3.14 -11.15
CA SER A 47 -15.09 -2.97 -11.82
C SER A 47 -15.21 -1.58 -12.44
N ALA A 48 -15.00 -0.53 -11.66
CA ALA A 48 -15.10 0.86 -12.09
C ALA A 48 -14.16 1.16 -13.29
N ALA A 49 -12.94 0.61 -13.27
CA ALA A 49 -12.00 0.76 -14.39
C ALA A 49 -12.51 0.05 -15.67
N ARG A 50 -13.11 -1.13 -15.52
CA ARG A 50 -13.71 -1.87 -16.64
C ARG A 50 -14.94 -1.15 -17.20
N ASP A 51 -15.73 -0.56 -16.32
CA ASP A 51 -17.00 0.10 -16.65
C ASP A 51 -16.78 1.56 -17.14
N GLY A 52 -15.52 2.02 -17.21
CA GLY A 52 -15.13 3.32 -17.78
C GLY A 52 -15.27 4.50 -16.82
N GLU A 53 -15.45 4.25 -15.52
CA GLU A 53 -15.52 5.30 -14.51
C GLU A 53 -14.15 5.94 -14.29
N TRP A 54 -14.11 7.27 -14.23
CA TRP A 54 -12.86 8.04 -14.19
C TRP A 54 -12.01 7.78 -12.93
N LEU A 55 -12.64 7.45 -11.79
CA LEU A 55 -11.94 7.07 -10.55
C LEU A 55 -11.43 5.62 -10.56
N GLY A 56 -11.99 4.77 -11.42
CA GLY A 56 -11.69 3.34 -11.45
C GLY A 56 -10.21 3.02 -11.56
N PRO A 57 -9.47 3.59 -12.52
CA PRO A 57 -8.03 3.35 -12.67
C PRO A 57 -7.21 3.74 -11.43
N LEU A 58 -7.57 4.84 -10.75
CA LEU A 58 -6.87 5.29 -9.53
C LEU A 58 -7.13 4.34 -8.35
N LEU A 59 -8.37 3.91 -8.18
CA LEU A 59 -8.75 2.92 -7.16
C LEU A 59 -8.08 1.57 -7.42
N LEU A 60 -8.04 1.13 -8.67
CA LEU A 60 -7.35 -0.11 -9.06
C LEU A 60 -5.85 -0.01 -8.78
N ALA A 61 -5.21 1.11 -9.15
CA ALA A 61 -3.80 1.34 -8.84
C ALA A 61 -3.52 1.29 -7.33
N CYS A 62 -4.40 1.88 -6.49
CA CYS A 62 -4.31 1.75 -5.04
C CYS A 62 -4.49 0.29 -4.58
N GLY A 63 -5.44 -0.44 -5.16
CA GLY A 63 -5.68 -1.86 -4.88
C GLY A 63 -4.50 -2.78 -5.22
N LEU A 64 -3.67 -2.41 -6.21
CA LEU A 64 -2.49 -3.17 -6.61
C LEU A 64 -1.28 -3.00 -5.66
N ILE A 65 -1.31 -2.02 -4.75
CA ILE A 65 -0.18 -1.76 -3.84
C ILE A 65 0.06 -2.94 -2.89
N ASN A 66 -0.99 -3.53 -2.31
CA ASN A 66 -0.85 -4.66 -1.39
C ASN A 66 -0.33 -5.94 -2.10
N PRO A 67 -0.88 -6.36 -3.26
CA PRO A 67 -0.28 -7.42 -4.07
C PRO A 67 1.19 -7.16 -4.42
N ALA A 68 1.54 -5.95 -4.83
CA ALA A 68 2.93 -5.58 -5.12
C ALA A 68 3.81 -5.68 -3.87
N MET A 69 3.31 -5.27 -2.70
CA MET A 69 4.03 -5.38 -1.43
C MET A 69 4.27 -6.83 -1.02
N LEU A 70 3.26 -7.69 -1.14
CA LEU A 70 3.42 -9.13 -0.87
C LEU A 70 4.45 -9.77 -1.83
N LEU A 71 4.41 -9.38 -3.10
CA LEU A 71 5.37 -9.84 -4.10
C LEU A 71 6.80 -9.35 -3.78
N TYR A 72 6.95 -8.10 -3.34
CA TYR A 72 8.22 -7.55 -2.87
C TYR A 72 8.78 -8.36 -1.69
N LEU A 73 7.95 -8.68 -0.70
CA LEU A 73 8.33 -9.47 0.46
C LEU A 73 8.73 -10.89 0.07
N LEU A 74 7.98 -11.53 -0.84
CA LEU A 74 8.33 -12.84 -1.39
C LEU A 74 9.73 -12.82 -2.02
N PHE A 75 10.02 -11.86 -2.89
CA PHE A 75 11.34 -11.74 -3.52
C PHE A 75 12.46 -11.39 -2.53
N ARG A 76 12.14 -10.63 -1.48
CA ARG A 76 13.07 -10.33 -0.39
C ARG A 76 13.45 -11.59 0.38
N PHE A 77 12.48 -12.41 0.78
CA PHE A 77 12.72 -13.62 1.56
C PHE A 77 13.30 -14.77 0.74
N THR A 78 13.04 -14.81 -0.57
CA THR A 78 13.65 -15.79 -1.50
C THR A 78 15.00 -15.33 -2.05
N GLY A 79 15.50 -14.16 -1.66
CA GLY A 79 16.81 -13.65 -2.08
C GLY A 79 16.89 -13.16 -3.54
N ARG A 80 15.75 -13.02 -4.25
CA ARG A 80 15.73 -12.62 -5.67
C ARG A 80 15.90 -11.10 -5.84
N ALA A 81 17.14 -10.64 -5.95
CA ALA A 81 17.47 -9.21 -5.94
C ALA A 81 16.88 -8.38 -7.11
N ARG A 82 16.96 -8.86 -8.36
CA ARG A 82 16.45 -8.13 -9.53
C ARG A 82 14.93 -7.91 -9.47
N PRO A 83 14.09 -8.95 -9.31
CA PRO A 83 12.65 -8.73 -9.23
C PRO A 83 12.26 -7.96 -7.97
N ARG A 84 12.95 -8.13 -6.83
CA ARG A 84 12.76 -7.29 -5.64
C ARG A 84 12.91 -5.80 -5.93
N ARG A 85 13.96 -5.41 -6.67
CA ARG A 85 14.19 -4.00 -7.07
C ARG A 85 13.09 -3.48 -8.00
N VAL A 86 12.66 -4.29 -8.97
CA VAL A 86 11.56 -3.92 -9.88
C VAL A 86 10.28 -3.68 -9.08
N THR A 87 9.92 -4.60 -8.19
CA THR A 87 8.71 -4.45 -7.37
C THR A 87 8.81 -3.26 -6.40
N ALA A 88 10.00 -2.96 -5.87
CA ALA A 88 10.23 -1.75 -5.08
C ALA A 88 9.99 -0.46 -5.88
N LEU A 89 10.45 -0.41 -7.14
CA LEU A 89 10.19 0.72 -8.03
C LEU A 89 8.71 0.85 -8.39
N VAL A 90 8.02 -0.27 -8.64
CA VAL A 90 6.56 -0.29 -8.86
C VAL A 90 5.84 0.28 -7.64
N LEU A 91 6.19 -0.15 -6.42
CA LEU A 91 5.62 0.40 -5.19
C LEU A 91 5.89 1.91 -5.05
N ALA A 92 7.10 2.37 -5.37
CA ALA A 92 7.43 3.78 -5.35
C ALA A 92 6.62 4.61 -6.37
N GLY A 93 6.26 4.03 -7.51
CA GLY A 93 5.38 4.66 -8.50
C GLY A 93 3.90 4.64 -8.12
N LEU A 94 3.44 3.60 -7.40
CA LEU A 94 2.03 3.48 -6.98
C LEU A 94 1.71 4.30 -5.72
N LEU A 95 2.65 4.44 -4.77
CA LEU A 95 2.40 5.16 -3.51
C LEU A 95 1.91 6.61 -3.70
N PRO A 96 2.43 7.40 -4.66
CA PRO A 96 1.92 8.74 -4.95
C PRO A 96 0.45 8.79 -5.43
N VAL A 97 -0.09 7.67 -5.94
CA VAL A 97 -1.50 7.60 -6.37
C VAL A 97 -2.46 7.68 -5.18
N VAL A 98 -2.02 7.26 -4.00
CA VAL A 98 -2.83 7.24 -2.77
C VAL A 98 -3.31 8.65 -2.36
N PRO A 99 -2.43 9.65 -2.14
CA PRO A 99 -2.89 11.00 -1.80
C PRO A 99 -3.69 11.66 -2.93
N VAL A 100 -3.40 11.36 -4.20
CA VAL A 100 -4.21 11.84 -5.33
C VAL A 100 -5.63 11.32 -5.20
N THR A 101 -5.80 10.02 -4.95
CA THR A 101 -7.10 9.37 -4.79
C THR A 101 -7.89 9.95 -3.61
N PHE A 102 -7.22 10.31 -2.52
CA PHE A 102 -7.87 11.00 -1.39
C PHE A 102 -8.36 12.39 -1.76
N ALA A 103 -7.56 13.15 -2.52
CA ALA A 103 -7.92 14.50 -2.93
C ALA A 103 -9.11 14.53 -3.91
N VAL A 104 -9.23 13.54 -4.79
CA VAL A 104 -10.28 13.52 -5.83
C VAL A 104 -11.51 12.68 -5.48
N GLY A 105 -11.37 11.72 -4.56
CA GLY A 105 -12.43 10.76 -4.22
C GLY A 105 -13.18 11.04 -2.91
N ASP A 106 -12.96 12.20 -2.28
CA ASP A 106 -13.53 12.56 -0.97
C ASP A 106 -13.28 11.52 0.15
N ILE A 107 -12.15 10.81 0.06
CA ILE A 107 -11.74 9.79 1.03
C ILE A 107 -10.81 10.43 2.06
N ARG A 108 -11.16 10.34 3.35
CA ARG A 108 -10.31 10.86 4.42
C ARG A 108 -9.41 9.75 4.99
N PRO A 109 -8.06 9.90 4.94
CA PRO A 109 -7.17 8.96 5.59
C PRO A 109 -7.27 9.08 7.12
N ILE A 110 -7.15 7.94 7.81
CA ILE A 110 -7.05 7.85 9.27
C ILE A 110 -5.72 7.15 9.62
N LEU A 111 -5.52 6.86 10.91
CA LEU A 111 -4.32 6.26 11.49
C LEU A 111 -3.88 4.98 10.77
N GLY A 112 -4.81 4.08 10.41
CA GLY A 112 -4.47 2.83 9.72
C GLY A 112 -3.79 3.08 8.37
N CYS A 113 -4.26 4.07 7.59
CA CYS A 113 -3.64 4.40 6.31
C CYS A 113 -2.25 5.02 6.48
N GLY A 114 -2.07 5.90 7.47
CA GLY A 114 -0.76 6.48 7.77
C GLY A 114 0.26 5.42 8.19
N LEU A 115 -0.15 4.52 9.09
CA LEU A 115 0.69 3.42 9.57
C LEU A 115 1.03 2.43 8.45
N TRP A 116 0.09 2.17 7.55
CA TRP A 116 0.28 1.34 6.36
C TRP A 116 1.35 1.90 5.42
N ILE A 117 1.26 3.19 5.04
CA ILE A 117 2.26 3.88 4.21
C ILE A 117 3.62 3.87 4.90
N ALA A 118 3.68 4.25 6.18
CA ALA A 118 4.91 4.28 6.95
C ALA A 118 5.57 2.88 7.03
N GLY A 119 4.78 1.84 7.28
CA GLY A 119 5.25 0.45 7.34
C GLY A 119 5.84 -0.02 6.01
N MET A 120 5.18 0.30 4.89
CA MET A 120 5.71 0.03 3.54
C MET A 120 7.03 0.75 3.29
N LEU A 121 7.08 2.05 3.55
CA LEU A 121 8.29 2.85 3.33
C LEU A 121 9.46 2.32 4.16
N LEU A 122 9.26 2.07 5.46
CA LEU A 122 10.30 1.50 6.33
C LEU A 122 10.82 0.15 5.81
N THR A 123 9.93 -0.67 5.25
CA THR A 123 10.27 -1.98 4.71
C THR A 123 11.08 -1.88 3.41
N VAL A 124 10.71 -0.97 2.51
CA VAL A 124 11.29 -0.86 1.16
C VAL A 124 12.49 0.11 1.10
N CYS A 125 12.56 1.14 1.96
CA CYS A 125 13.63 2.15 1.99
C CYS A 125 15.05 1.57 2.09
N GLY A 126 15.20 0.38 2.68
CA GLY A 126 16.48 -0.31 2.76
C GLY A 126 17.09 -0.69 1.40
N ASP A 127 16.27 -0.80 0.35
CA ASP A 127 16.71 -1.16 -1.00
C ASP A 127 17.15 0.04 -1.86
N PHE A 128 16.59 1.22 -1.62
CA PHE A 128 16.97 2.45 -2.35
C PHE A 128 18.32 3.02 -1.93
N ARG A 129 18.84 2.62 -0.76
CA ARG A 129 20.20 3.00 -0.31
C ARG A 129 21.33 2.18 -0.95
N ARG A 130 21.02 1.27 -1.89
CA ARG A 130 21.99 0.38 -2.55
C ARG A 130 22.07 0.58 -4.07
N THR A 131 21.48 1.64 -4.58
CA THR A 131 21.72 2.19 -5.92
C THR A 131 22.70 3.32 -5.80
#